data_AF-A0A158RYC4-F1
#
_entry.id   AF-A0A158RYC4-F1
#
_cell.length_a   1.000
_cell.length_b   1.000
_cell.length_c   1.000
_cell.angle_alpha   90.00
_cell.angle_beta   90.00
_cell.angle_gamma   90.00
#
_symmetry.space_group_name_H-M   'P 1'
#
loop_
_entity.id
_entity.type
_entity.pdbx_description
1 polymer ?
#
loop_
_entity_poly.entity_id
_entity_poly.type
_entity_poly.pdbx_seq_one_letter_code
_entity_poly.pdbx_strand_id
1 'polypeptide(L)'
;MTAEQCSLIHEAIRAHRNILVIGGTGSGKTTLVNAIINGMVDADPTERLVIIEDTGEIQCAAENYVQFHTSPQITMTALLKTTLRMRPDRILVGEVRGPEALDLLMAWNTGHEGGAATLHANNAEAGLSRLQMLISMHPDSPRPIEPLIGDAVHLIVHIARTPEGRRIESLLEVGGFVDGKYILRKL
;
A
#
# COMPACT_ATOMS: atom_id res chain seq x y z
N MET A 1 -18.87 1.35 2.59
CA MET A 1 -18.24 2.11 1.49
C MET A 1 -19.35 2.73 0.68
N THR A 2 -19.29 4.03 0.40
CA THR A 2 -20.27 4.69 -0.49
C THR A 2 -19.93 4.39 -1.95
N ALA A 3 -20.89 4.62 -2.87
CA ALA A 3 -20.64 4.46 -4.30
C ALA A 3 -19.52 5.39 -4.81
N GLU A 4 -19.46 6.62 -4.28
CA GLU A 4 -18.42 7.59 -4.58
C GLU A 4 -17.03 7.12 -4.12
N GLN A 5 -16.90 6.63 -2.88
CA GLN A 5 -15.65 6.06 -2.37
C GLN A 5 -15.18 4.88 -3.23
N CYS A 6 -16.12 4.04 -3.69
CA CYS A 6 -15.82 2.93 -4.59
C CYS A 6 -15.28 3.43 -5.94
N SER A 7 -15.93 4.43 -6.56
CA SER A 7 -15.49 5.04 -7.82
C SER A 7 -14.07 5.60 -7.72
N LEU A 8 -13.79 6.36 -6.66
CA LEU A 8 -12.47 6.96 -6.43
C LEU A 8 -11.36 5.90 -6.27
N ILE A 9 -11.65 4.79 -5.58
CA ILE A 9 -10.68 3.68 -5.47
C ILE A 9 -10.47 3.03 -6.85
N HIS A 10 -11.53 2.82 -7.63
CA HIS A 10 -11.41 2.26 -8.99
C HIS A 10 -10.65 3.19 -9.95
N GLU A 11 -10.84 4.50 -9.82
CA GLU A 11 -10.07 5.50 -10.58
C GLU A 11 -8.58 5.44 -10.22
N ALA A 12 -8.26 5.35 -8.93
CA ALA A 12 -6.89 5.17 -8.46
C ALA A 12 -6.25 3.88 -9.01
N ILE A 13 -6.99 2.76 -9.02
CA ILE A 13 -6.54 1.48 -9.58
C ILE A 13 -6.17 1.62 -11.06
N ARG A 14 -7.09 2.17 -11.88
CA ARG A 14 -6.90 2.36 -13.33
C ARG A 14 -5.78 3.33 -13.66
N ALA A 15 -5.55 4.32 -12.80
CA ALA A 15 -4.47 5.29 -12.94
C ALA A 15 -3.14 4.80 -12.33
N HIS A 16 -3.01 3.52 -11.98
CA HIS A 16 -1.82 2.94 -11.36
C HIS A 16 -1.31 3.74 -10.14
N ARG A 17 -2.24 4.28 -9.34
CA ARG A 17 -1.89 4.97 -8.10
C ARG A 17 -1.54 3.93 -7.03
N ASN A 18 -0.53 4.23 -6.20
CA ASN A 18 -0.14 3.39 -5.08
C ASN A 18 -1.10 3.65 -3.91
N ILE A 19 -1.73 2.58 -3.42
CA ILE A 19 -2.80 2.67 -2.42
C ILE A 19 -2.31 2.14 -1.08
N LEU A 20 -2.28 3.01 -0.07
CA LEU A 20 -1.98 2.64 1.31
C LEU A 20 -3.29 2.45 2.09
N VAL A 21 -3.63 1.22 2.43
CA VAL A 21 -4.80 0.89 3.24
C VAL A 21 -4.42 0.93 4.72
N ILE A 22 -5.04 1.82 5.50
CA ILE A 22 -4.75 1.94 6.91
C ILE A 22 -5.94 1.62 7.81
N GLY A 23 -5.65 1.29 9.06
CA GLY A 23 -6.65 1.06 10.10
C GLY A 23 -6.17 0.17 11.24
N GLY A 24 -6.98 0.13 12.30
CA GLY A 24 -6.71 -0.69 13.48
C GLY A 24 -6.72 -2.21 13.22
N THR A 25 -6.29 -2.98 14.22
CA THR A 25 -6.45 -4.45 14.21
C THR A 25 -7.92 -4.84 14.03
N GLY A 26 -8.19 -5.78 13.12
CA GLY A 26 -9.56 -6.26 12.85
C GLY A 26 -10.47 -5.27 12.12
N SER A 27 -9.96 -4.14 11.63
CA SER A 27 -10.75 -3.16 10.85
C SER A 27 -11.18 -3.68 9.48
N GLY A 28 -10.50 -4.70 8.95
CA GLY A 28 -10.76 -5.28 7.63
C GLY A 28 -9.80 -4.83 6.54
N LYS A 29 -8.60 -4.33 6.87
CA LYS A 29 -7.57 -3.91 5.91
C LYS A 29 -7.31 -4.97 4.83
N THR A 30 -7.01 -6.21 5.23
CA THR A 30 -6.72 -7.30 4.27
C THR A 30 -7.91 -7.61 3.38
N THR A 31 -9.13 -7.59 3.94
CA THR A 31 -10.37 -7.76 3.15
C THR A 31 -10.53 -6.66 2.11
N LEU A 32 -10.25 -5.40 2.47
CA LEU A 32 -10.30 -4.30 1.52
C LEU A 32 -9.19 -4.40 0.47
N VAL A 33 -7.99 -4.82 0.84
CA VAL A 33 -6.91 -5.09 -0.13
C VAL A 33 -7.29 -6.20 -1.11
N ASN A 34 -7.92 -7.29 -0.66
CA ASN A 34 -8.43 -8.32 -1.57
C ASN A 34 -9.45 -7.76 -2.58
N ALA A 35 -10.32 -6.84 -2.14
CA ALA A 35 -11.25 -6.16 -3.05
C ALA A 35 -10.53 -5.22 -4.04
N ILE A 36 -9.50 -4.50 -3.58
CA ILE A 36 -8.65 -3.67 -4.44
C ILE A 36 -7.91 -4.52 -5.47
N ILE A 37 -7.36 -5.66 -5.08
CA ILE A 37 -6.69 -6.62 -5.97
C ILE A 37 -7.65 -7.11 -7.04
N ASN A 38 -8.87 -7.50 -6.67
CA ASN A 38 -9.88 -7.88 -7.65
C ASN A 38 -10.18 -6.73 -8.62
N GLY A 39 -10.27 -5.49 -8.12
CA GLY A 39 -10.40 -4.31 -8.98
C GLY A 39 -9.22 -4.08 -9.92
N MET A 40 -7.99 -4.42 -9.51
CA MET A 40 -6.79 -4.38 -10.38
C MET A 40 -6.91 -5.42 -11.50
N VAL A 41 -7.26 -6.66 -11.16
CA VAL A 41 -7.45 -7.76 -12.12
C VAL A 41 -8.57 -7.45 -13.11
N ASP A 42 -9.68 -6.88 -12.63
CA ASP A 42 -10.79 -6.46 -13.50
C ASP A 42 -10.40 -5.29 -14.42
N ALA A 43 -9.48 -4.42 -13.98
CA ALA A 43 -9.01 -3.28 -14.76
C ALA A 43 -8.04 -3.71 -15.88
N ASP A 44 -7.12 -4.61 -15.59
CA ASP A 44 -6.22 -5.22 -16.58
C ASP A 44 -5.84 -6.67 -16.17
N PRO A 45 -6.46 -7.70 -16.78
CA PRO A 45 -6.20 -9.09 -16.42
C PRO A 45 -4.82 -9.60 -16.89
N THR A 46 -4.09 -8.82 -17.70
CA THR A 46 -2.77 -9.22 -18.23
C THR A 46 -1.62 -8.88 -17.28
N GLU A 47 -1.86 -8.04 -16.28
CA GLU A 47 -0.86 -7.60 -15.32
C GLU A 47 -0.32 -8.73 -14.46
N ARG A 48 0.98 -8.65 -14.19
CA ARG A 48 1.69 -9.52 -13.27
C ARG A 48 1.70 -8.94 -11.86
N LEU A 49 1.02 -9.60 -10.94
CA LEU A 49 0.99 -9.21 -9.53
C LEU A 49 2.04 -9.97 -8.73
N VAL A 50 2.83 -9.27 -7.92
CA VAL A 50 3.69 -9.90 -6.91
C VAL A 50 3.24 -9.47 -5.52
N ILE A 51 2.89 -10.45 -4.70
CA ILE A 51 2.33 -10.27 -3.37
C ILE A 51 3.32 -10.81 -2.35
N ILE A 52 3.58 -10.07 -1.28
CA ILE A 52 4.52 -10.44 -0.22
C ILE A 52 3.84 -10.28 1.14
N GLU A 53 3.80 -11.34 1.95
CA GLU A 53 3.07 -11.35 3.23
C GLU A 53 3.76 -12.17 4.32
N ASP A 54 3.35 -11.96 5.57
CA ASP A 54 3.76 -12.82 6.69
C ASP A 54 2.83 -14.04 6.88
N THR A 55 1.51 -13.85 6.80
CA THR A 55 0.50 -14.85 7.24
C THR A 55 -0.38 -15.43 6.12
N GLY A 56 -0.20 -15.00 4.86
CA GLY A 56 -0.89 -15.54 3.69
C GLY A 56 -2.41 -15.26 3.67
N GLU A 57 -2.81 -14.04 4.02
CA GLU A 57 -4.22 -13.65 4.07
C GLU A 57 -4.74 -13.12 2.72
N ILE A 58 -3.86 -12.63 1.85
CA ILE A 58 -4.25 -12.08 0.55
C ILE A 58 -4.69 -13.20 -0.39
N GLN A 59 -5.86 -13.00 -0.98
CA GLN A 59 -6.41 -13.85 -2.04
C GLN A 59 -6.28 -13.08 -3.36
N CYS A 60 -5.70 -13.72 -4.37
CA CYS A 60 -5.48 -13.13 -5.68
C CYS A 60 -6.14 -13.97 -6.76
N ALA A 61 -6.98 -13.34 -7.58
CA ALA A 61 -7.66 -13.98 -8.71
C ALA A 61 -6.93 -13.76 -10.05
N ALA A 62 -5.82 -13.02 -10.06
CA ALA A 62 -5.04 -12.78 -11.28
C ALA A 62 -4.56 -14.12 -11.88
N GLU A 63 -4.50 -14.22 -13.21
CA GLU A 63 -3.90 -15.40 -13.85
C GLU A 63 -2.37 -15.43 -13.66
N ASN A 64 -1.74 -14.25 -13.68
CA ASN A 64 -0.30 -14.08 -13.61
C ASN A 64 0.13 -13.46 -12.27
N TYR A 65 0.24 -14.27 -11.22
CA TYR A 65 0.74 -13.79 -9.94
C TYR A 65 1.77 -14.71 -9.29
N VAL A 66 2.55 -14.12 -8.39
CA VAL A 66 3.38 -14.86 -7.44
C VAL A 66 3.12 -14.33 -6.04
N GLN A 67 2.97 -15.25 -5.10
CA GLN A 67 2.88 -14.95 -3.67
C GLN A 67 4.13 -15.45 -2.97
N PHE A 68 4.75 -14.56 -2.21
CA PHE A 68 5.86 -14.88 -1.32
C PHE A 68 5.46 -14.69 0.13
N HIS A 69 6.00 -15.57 0.97
CA HIS A 69 5.83 -15.50 2.41
C HIS A 69 7.18 -15.29 3.08
N THR A 70 7.20 -14.42 4.09
CA THR A 70 8.37 -14.29 4.96
C THR A 70 8.54 -15.58 5.78
N SER A 71 9.75 -15.77 6.28
CA SER A 71 10.08 -16.84 7.21
C SER A 71 11.09 -16.32 8.22
N PRO A 72 11.41 -17.09 9.29
CA PRO A 72 12.48 -16.70 10.21
C PRO A 72 13.84 -16.47 9.54
N GLN A 73 14.07 -17.03 8.34
CA GLN A 73 15.30 -16.88 7.58
C GLN A 73 15.20 -15.86 6.43
N ILE A 74 14.00 -15.53 5.98
CA ILE A 74 13.77 -14.68 4.80
C ILE A 74 12.86 -13.52 5.17
N THR A 75 13.43 -12.32 5.17
CA THR A 75 12.73 -11.08 5.55
C THR A 75 11.91 -10.49 4.39
N MET A 76 10.94 -9.63 4.72
CA MET A 76 10.18 -8.87 3.71
C MET A 76 11.10 -8.05 2.80
N THR A 77 12.10 -7.37 3.35
CA THR A 77 13.14 -6.65 2.58
C THR A 77 13.84 -7.55 1.56
N ALA A 78 14.21 -8.78 1.94
CA ALA A 78 14.86 -9.71 1.02
C ALA A 78 13.94 -10.13 -0.13
N LEU A 79 12.65 -10.34 0.16
CA LEU A 79 11.64 -10.67 -0.86
C LEU A 79 11.38 -9.48 -1.79
N LEU A 80 11.21 -8.26 -1.27
CA LEU A 80 11.04 -7.04 -2.07
C LEU A 80 12.19 -6.83 -3.05
N LYS A 81 13.45 -6.98 -2.60
CA LYS A 81 14.63 -6.88 -3.47
C LYS A 81 14.67 -7.95 -4.57
N THR A 82 14.13 -9.13 -4.30
CA THR A 82 14.04 -10.23 -5.28
C THR A 82 12.98 -9.90 -6.34
N THR A 83 11.84 -9.38 -5.90
CA THR A 83 10.69 -9.01 -6.74
C THR A 83 11.04 -8.03 -7.86
N LEU A 84 11.97 -7.09 -7.64
CA LEU A 84 12.42 -6.13 -8.66
C LEU A 84 13.00 -6.78 -9.93
N ARG A 85 13.45 -8.04 -9.86
CA ARG A 85 13.96 -8.79 -11.02
C ARG A 85 12.91 -9.65 -11.70
N MET A 86 11.68 -9.66 -11.17
CA MET A 86 10.60 -10.54 -11.63
C MET A 86 9.63 -9.85 -12.58
N ARG A 87 9.95 -8.61 -12.99
CA ARG A 87 9.13 -7.75 -13.86
C ARG A 87 7.66 -7.72 -13.42
N PRO A 88 7.37 -7.34 -12.15
CA PRO A 88 6.00 -7.16 -11.72
C PRO A 88 5.40 -5.92 -12.38
N ASP A 89 4.12 -5.98 -12.73
CA ASP A 89 3.36 -4.79 -13.07
C ASP A 89 2.81 -4.11 -11.81
N ARG A 90 2.53 -4.90 -10.75
CA ARG A 90 2.13 -4.39 -9.43
C ARG A 90 2.82 -5.14 -8.30
N ILE A 91 3.30 -4.39 -7.29
CA ILE A 91 3.87 -4.95 -6.05
C ILE A 91 2.95 -4.67 -4.88
N LEU A 92 2.55 -5.73 -4.18
CA LEU A 92 1.66 -5.69 -3.04
C LEU A 92 2.32 -6.23 -1.79
N VAL A 93 2.09 -5.56 -0.66
CA VAL A 93 2.61 -5.99 0.65
C VAL A 93 1.46 -6.13 1.63
N GLY A 94 1.30 -7.33 2.21
CA GLY A 94 0.22 -7.65 3.13
C GLY A 94 0.13 -6.66 4.28
N GLU A 95 1.23 -6.43 4.99
CA GLU A 95 1.31 -5.38 6.01
C GLU A 95 2.76 -4.90 6.17
N VAL A 96 2.92 -3.58 6.22
CA VAL A 96 4.21 -2.93 6.51
C VAL A 96 4.29 -2.68 8.01
N ARG A 97 5.31 -3.24 8.67
CA ARG A 97 5.49 -3.24 10.12
C ARG A 97 6.86 -2.72 10.56
N GLY A 98 7.82 -2.62 9.65
CA GLY A 98 9.23 -2.36 9.93
C GLY A 98 9.97 -1.61 8.80
N PRO A 99 11.31 -1.75 8.74
CA PRO A 99 12.16 -1.01 7.80
C PRO A 99 11.91 -1.36 6.33
N GLU A 100 11.23 -2.46 6.01
CA GLU A 100 10.80 -2.82 4.65
C GLU A 100 9.92 -1.76 3.97
N ALA A 101 9.37 -0.82 4.76
CA ALA A 101 8.69 0.35 4.25
C ALA A 101 9.54 1.11 3.22
N LEU A 102 10.85 1.26 3.46
CA LEU A 102 11.73 1.94 2.50
C LEU A 102 11.84 1.15 1.20
N ASP A 103 12.09 -0.16 1.29
CA ASP A 103 12.24 -1.02 0.13
C ASP A 103 10.97 -1.01 -0.75
N LEU A 104 9.79 -1.03 -0.12
CA LEU A 104 8.50 -0.94 -0.82
C LEU A 104 8.37 0.39 -1.56
N LEU A 105 8.61 1.53 -0.89
CA LEU A 105 8.48 2.84 -1.52
C LEU A 105 9.51 3.05 -2.64
N MET A 106 10.72 2.52 -2.48
CA MET A 106 11.71 2.50 -3.56
C MET A 106 11.24 1.66 -4.74
N ALA A 107 10.62 0.51 -4.50
CA ALA A 107 10.06 -0.33 -5.55
C ALA A 107 8.97 0.42 -6.34
N TRP A 108 8.03 1.05 -5.64
CA TRP A 108 6.98 1.88 -6.22
C TRP A 108 7.54 3.06 -7.04
N ASN A 109 8.61 3.72 -6.58
CA ASN A 109 9.24 4.83 -7.31
C ASN A 109 10.13 4.40 -8.48
N THR A 110 10.43 3.11 -8.63
CA THR A 110 11.35 2.59 -9.67
C THR A 110 10.63 1.84 -10.78
N GLY A 111 9.43 2.30 -11.15
CA GLY A 111 8.67 1.78 -12.29
C GLY A 111 7.80 0.55 -11.97
N HIS A 112 7.50 0.31 -10.68
CA HIS A 112 6.59 -0.75 -10.24
C HIS A 112 5.43 -0.16 -9.42
N GLU A 113 4.84 0.91 -9.94
CA GLU A 113 3.71 1.62 -9.34
C GLU A 113 2.39 0.83 -9.43
N GLY A 114 1.29 1.43 -8.98
CA GLY A 114 -0.02 0.78 -8.94
C GLY A 114 -0.16 -0.31 -7.89
N GLY A 115 0.74 -0.38 -6.91
CA GLY A 115 0.70 -1.35 -5.84
C GLY A 115 -0.30 -1.01 -4.73
N ALA A 116 -0.48 -1.94 -3.79
CA ALA A 116 -1.17 -1.65 -2.54
C ALA A 116 -0.48 -2.29 -1.34
N ALA A 117 -0.57 -1.63 -0.19
CA ALA A 117 -0.06 -2.18 1.06
C ALA A 117 -0.95 -1.82 2.24
N THR A 118 -0.89 -2.60 3.31
CA THR A 118 -1.56 -2.23 4.57
C THR A 118 -0.60 -1.69 5.61
N LEU A 119 -1.10 -0.80 6.47
CA LEU A 119 -0.35 -0.24 7.59
C LEU A 119 -1.28 0.04 8.78
N HIS A 120 -0.86 -0.30 9.98
CA HIS A 120 -1.62 0.04 11.17
C HIS A 120 -1.49 1.53 11.50
N ALA A 121 -2.60 2.27 11.43
CA ALA A 121 -2.71 3.67 11.86
C ALA A 121 -4.17 4.03 12.22
N ASN A 122 -4.34 5.10 13.00
CA ASN A 122 -5.65 5.53 13.52
C ASN A 122 -6.35 6.61 12.67
N ASN A 123 -5.63 7.22 11.73
CA ASN A 123 -6.12 8.15 10.73
C ASN A 123 -5.06 8.33 9.63
N ALA A 124 -5.43 8.93 8.50
CA ALA A 124 -4.61 8.97 7.31
C ALA A 124 -3.28 9.73 7.53
N GLU A 125 -3.34 10.87 8.22
CA GLU A 125 -2.16 11.67 8.57
C GLU A 125 -1.22 10.91 9.52
N ALA A 126 -1.77 10.18 10.50
CA ALA A 126 -0.99 9.28 11.36
C ALA A 126 -0.38 8.11 10.58
N GLY A 127 -0.99 7.70 9.47
CA GLY A 127 -0.43 6.74 8.52
C GLY A 127 0.88 7.24 7.90
N LEU A 128 0.92 8.50 7.45
CA LEU A 128 2.14 9.14 6.92
C LEU A 128 3.24 9.20 7.98
N SER A 129 2.92 9.68 9.19
CA SER A 129 3.88 9.75 10.30
C SER A 129 4.41 8.36 10.70
N ARG A 130 3.53 7.35 10.70
CA ARG A 130 3.91 5.97 10.99
C ARG A 130 4.85 5.45 9.91
N LEU A 131 4.55 5.68 8.64
CA LEU A 131 5.39 5.26 7.52
C LEU A 131 6.77 5.91 7.59
N GLN A 132 6.86 7.21 7.89
CA GLN A 132 8.12 7.92 8.13
C GLN A 132 8.93 7.27 9.25
N MET A 133 8.28 6.96 10.37
CA MET A 133 8.93 6.29 11.50
C MET A 133 9.45 4.90 11.10
N LEU A 134 8.67 4.12 10.32
CA LEU A 134 9.09 2.81 9.82
C LEU A 134 10.31 2.91 8.91
N ILE A 135 10.29 3.84 7.95
CA ILE A 135 11.42 4.09 7.05
C ILE A 135 12.67 4.50 7.83
N SER A 136 12.52 5.32 8.88
CA SER A 136 13.67 5.77 9.69
C SER A 136 14.44 4.64 10.39
N MET A 137 13.84 3.46 10.52
CA MET A 137 14.51 2.28 11.08
C MET A 137 15.41 1.58 10.04
N HIS A 138 15.26 1.88 8.76
CA HIS A 138 16.09 1.31 7.71
C HIS A 138 17.49 1.98 7.73
N PRO A 139 18.60 1.20 7.66
CA PRO A 139 19.97 1.74 7.69
C PRO A 139 20.24 2.78 6.59
N ASP A 140 19.69 2.52 5.40
CA ASP A 140 19.84 3.39 4.22
C ASP A 140 18.75 4.48 4.12
N SER A 141 18.09 4.81 5.23
CA SER A 141 17.01 5.81 5.22
C SER A 141 17.50 7.19 4.77
N PRO A 142 16.83 7.81 3.77
CA PRO A 142 17.20 9.14 3.33
C PRO A 142 16.82 10.19 4.39
N ARG A 143 17.44 11.36 4.33
CA ARG A 143 17.05 12.52 5.12
C ARG A 143 17.00 13.75 4.20
N PRO A 144 15.84 14.40 4.01
CA PRO A 144 14.51 14.09 4.58
C PRO A 144 13.86 12.83 3.99
N ILE A 145 12.88 12.24 4.71
CA ILE A 145 12.12 11.03 4.29
C ILE A 145 10.84 11.42 3.56
N GLU A 146 10.25 12.54 3.96
CA GLU A 146 8.91 12.98 3.57
C GLU A 146 8.73 13.17 2.05
N PRO A 147 9.71 13.69 1.29
CA PRO A 147 9.61 13.72 -0.17
C PRO A 147 9.41 12.34 -0.79
N LEU A 148 10.13 11.33 -0.31
CA LEU A 148 9.98 9.96 -0.80
C LEU A 148 8.55 9.43 -0.57
N ILE A 149 7.98 9.69 0.61
CA ILE A 149 6.60 9.29 0.91
C ILE A 149 5.61 10.03 0.01
N GLY A 150 5.81 11.34 -0.16
CA GLY A 150 4.94 12.19 -0.97
C GLY A 150 4.90 11.77 -2.44
N ASP A 151 6.03 11.27 -2.97
CA ASP A 151 6.14 10.80 -4.36
C ASP A 151 5.59 9.38 -4.53
N ALA A 152 5.78 8.51 -3.54
CA ALA A 152 5.46 7.09 -3.66
C ALA A 152 4.03 6.74 -3.26
N VAL A 153 3.42 7.45 -2.31
CA VAL A 153 2.05 7.17 -1.83
C VAL A 153 1.10 8.14 -2.51
N HIS A 154 0.07 7.61 -3.17
CA HIS A 154 -0.87 8.43 -3.94
C HIS A 154 -2.25 8.53 -3.29
N LEU A 155 -2.76 7.43 -2.72
CA LEU A 155 -4.06 7.37 -2.05
C LEU A 155 -3.94 6.63 -0.72
N ILE A 156 -4.43 7.24 0.35
CA ILE A 156 -4.58 6.59 1.66
C ILE A 156 -6.06 6.30 1.90
N VAL A 157 -6.37 5.03 2.16
CA VAL A 157 -7.73 4.57 2.45
C VAL A 157 -7.82 4.16 3.91
N HIS A 158 -8.58 4.91 4.71
CA HIS A 158 -8.75 4.60 6.12
C HIS A 158 -10.02 3.80 6.37
N ILE A 159 -9.85 2.53 6.74
CA ILE A 159 -10.94 1.65 7.15
C ILE A 159 -10.96 1.46 8.66
N ALA A 160 -12.13 1.67 9.26
CA ALA A 160 -12.36 1.49 10.69
C ALA A 160 -13.49 0.47 10.96
N ARG A 161 -13.39 -0.18 12.12
CA ARG A 161 -14.48 -0.96 12.70
C ARG A 161 -15.30 -0.05 13.60
N THR A 162 -16.60 -0.03 13.34
CA THR A 162 -17.63 0.71 14.06
C THR A 162 -18.64 -0.26 14.69
N PRO A 163 -19.49 0.19 15.62
CA PRO A 163 -20.57 -0.63 16.15
C PRO A 163 -21.50 -1.19 15.05
N GLU A 164 -21.70 -0.44 13.97
CA GLU A 164 -22.59 -0.80 12.85
C GLU A 164 -21.91 -1.66 11.78
N GLY A 165 -20.61 -1.96 11.91
CA GLY A 165 -19.85 -2.74 10.94
C GLY A 165 -18.52 -2.08 10.56
N ARG A 166 -18.08 -2.27 9.33
CA ARG A 166 -16.82 -1.68 8.82
C ARG A 166 -17.14 -0.55 7.85
N ARG A 167 -16.44 0.58 7.98
CA ARG A 167 -16.62 1.72 7.08
C ARG A 167 -15.30 2.36 6.68
N ILE A 168 -15.28 2.98 5.50
CA ILE A 168 -14.19 3.86 5.09
C ILE A 168 -14.45 5.22 5.74
N GLU A 169 -13.60 5.60 6.69
CA GLU A 169 -13.68 6.87 7.42
C GLU A 169 -13.19 8.04 6.57
N SER A 170 -12.17 7.81 5.73
CA SER A 170 -11.58 8.86 4.90
C SER A 170 -10.83 8.28 3.71
N LEU A 171 -10.87 9.02 2.60
CA LEU A 171 -9.95 8.90 1.48
C LEU A 171 -9.08 10.17 1.45
N LEU A 172 -7.76 9.99 1.44
CA LEU A 172 -6.80 11.10 1.42
C LEU A 172 -5.87 10.92 0.22
N GLU A 173 -5.97 11.84 -0.73
CA GLU A 173 -5.04 11.97 -1.84
C GLU A 173 -3.76 12.67 -1.37
N VAL A 174 -2.62 12.14 -1.79
CA VAL A 174 -1.28 12.67 -1.52
C VAL A 174 -0.67 13.12 -2.85
N GLY A 175 -0.44 14.42 -2.99
CA GLY A 175 0.04 15.06 -4.21
C GLY A 175 1.52 15.47 -4.18
N GLY A 176 2.32 14.86 -3.33
CA GLY A 176 3.73 15.21 -3.13
C GLY A 176 4.03 15.94 -1.82
N PHE A 177 5.25 16.45 -1.71
CA PHE A 177 5.76 17.19 -0.56
C PHE A 177 6.50 18.46 -1.01
N VAL A 178 6.00 19.62 -0.58
CA VAL A 178 6.52 20.94 -0.98
C VAL A 178 6.61 21.85 0.26
N ASP A 179 7.67 22.63 0.37
CA ASP A 179 7.90 23.59 1.45
C ASP A 179 7.72 23.01 2.87
N GLY A 180 8.18 21.77 3.08
CA GLY A 180 8.12 21.09 4.36
C GLY A 180 6.75 20.51 4.73
N LYS A 181 5.81 20.41 3.78
CA LYS A 181 4.46 19.89 4.01
C LYS A 181 4.01 18.95 2.90
N TYR A 182 3.24 17.93 3.27
CA TYR A 182 2.50 17.13 2.30
C TYR A 182 1.39 17.94 1.65
N ILE A 183 1.23 17.78 0.34
CA ILE A 183 0.06 18.28 -0.40
C ILE A 183 -1.04 17.25 -0.25
N LEU A 184 -2.05 17.55 0.56
CA LEU A 184 -3.10 16.61 0.92
C LEU A 184 -4.47 17.11 0.49
N ARG A 185 -5.29 16.22 -0.07
CA ARG A 185 -6.70 16.50 -0.39
C ARG A 185 -7.60 15.40 0.16
N LYS A 186 -8.56 15.79 1.00
CA LYS A 186 -9.64 14.89 1.44
C LYS A 186 -10.64 14.76 0.29
N LEU A 187 -10.98 13.52 -0.04
CA LEU A 187 -11.95 13.16 -1.07
C LEU A 187 -13.28 12.76 -0.44
#